data_AF-A0A537VUA6-F1
#
_entry.id   AF-A0A537VUA6-F1
#
_cell.length_a   1.000
_cell.length_b   1.000
_cell.length_c   1.000
_cell.angle_alpha   90.00
_cell.angle_beta   90.00
_cell.angle_gamma   90.00
#
_symmetry.space_group_name_H-M   'P 1'
#
loop_
_entity.id
_entity.type
_entity.pdbx_description
1 polymer ?
#
loop_
_entity_poly.entity_id
_entity_poly.type
_entity_poly.pdbx_seq_one_letter_code
_entity_poly.pdbx_strand_id
1 'polypeptide(L)'
;MRRPGGLRLSRRPPAPADRASGSASGGAGHPSRALVIDDPIRWGILGTAGIAESAFLPALRQAGDGVAVSVASRDDARARRWATEHDVARGVAGYEQIVTDPEIEAIYIPLPNGLHAEWTIAALEAGKAVLCEKPLCVTPDETRRVLATADAASVPLWEAFVFPFHQQTERVRDALASGQVGEIREIGSRFHFVLDDPRDIRL
;
A
#
# COMPACT_ATOMS: atom_id res chain seq x y z
N MET A 1 16.17 -45.07 -39.82
CA MET A 1 14.83 -44.56 -40.16
C MET A 1 14.85 -43.04 -39.96
N ARG A 2 14.91 -42.28 -41.05
CA ARG A 2 15.20 -40.83 -41.08
C ARG A 2 13.93 -40.03 -40.73
N ARG A 3 14.03 -39.08 -39.80
CA ARG A 3 12.98 -38.07 -39.55
C ARG A 3 13.11 -36.96 -40.61
N PRO A 4 12.03 -36.56 -41.33
CA PRO A 4 12.08 -35.44 -42.24
C PRO A 4 12.02 -34.10 -41.48
N GLY A 5 12.76 -33.12 -41.97
CA GLY A 5 12.88 -31.78 -41.41
C GLY A 5 11.61 -30.94 -41.58
N GLY A 6 11.28 -30.20 -40.52
CA GLY A 6 10.27 -29.14 -40.53
C GLY A 6 10.92 -27.78 -40.77
N LEU A 7 10.45 -27.09 -41.80
CA LEU A 7 10.84 -25.74 -42.21
C LEU A 7 10.66 -24.71 -41.07
N ARG A 8 11.70 -23.90 -40.83
CA ARG A 8 11.61 -22.64 -40.07
C ARG A 8 10.97 -21.57 -40.96
N LEU A 9 9.74 -21.18 -40.66
CA LEU A 9 9.12 -19.98 -41.23
C LEU A 9 9.42 -18.78 -40.34
N SER A 10 10.43 -17.98 -40.71
CA SER A 10 10.66 -16.68 -40.07
C SER A 10 9.63 -15.68 -40.60
N ARG A 11 8.68 -15.27 -39.77
CA ARG A 11 7.78 -14.16 -40.10
C ARG A 11 8.28 -12.91 -39.37
N ARG A 12 8.95 -12.03 -40.11
CA ARG A 12 9.18 -10.64 -39.71
C ARG A 12 7.82 -9.91 -39.75
N PRO A 13 7.42 -9.18 -38.70
CA PRO A 13 6.24 -8.32 -38.77
C PRO A 13 6.54 -7.10 -39.67
N PRO A 14 5.53 -6.54 -40.35
CA PRO A 14 5.70 -5.30 -41.11
C PRO A 14 5.91 -4.11 -40.16
N ALA A 15 6.72 -3.14 -40.60
CA ALA A 15 6.92 -1.88 -39.91
C ALA A 15 5.62 -1.06 -39.84
N PRO A 16 5.36 -0.31 -38.75
CA PRO A 16 4.16 0.51 -38.66
C PRO A 16 4.25 1.72 -39.60
N ALA A 17 3.15 1.98 -40.30
CA ALA A 17 2.99 3.14 -41.17
C ALA A 17 2.82 4.42 -40.35
N ASP A 18 3.51 5.45 -40.80
CA ASP A 18 3.49 6.81 -40.28
C ASP A 18 2.10 7.45 -40.48
N ARG A 19 1.48 7.92 -39.38
CA ARG A 19 0.27 8.75 -39.42
C ARG A 19 0.38 9.85 -38.37
N ALA A 20 0.80 11.02 -38.84
CA ALA A 20 0.63 12.29 -38.17
C ALA A 20 -0.78 12.88 -38.47
N SER A 21 -1.50 13.21 -37.40
CA SER A 21 -2.63 14.15 -37.23
C SER A 21 -3.52 13.56 -36.13
N GLY A 22 -3.88 14.22 -35.04
CA GLY A 22 -3.96 15.63 -34.71
C GLY A 22 -5.20 15.77 -33.82
N SER A 23 -4.99 15.86 -32.51
CA SER A 23 -5.79 16.63 -31.52
C SER A 23 -5.49 16.10 -30.11
N ALA A 24 -4.52 16.74 -29.46
CA ALA A 24 -4.32 16.61 -28.04
C ALA A 24 -5.37 17.50 -27.34
N SER A 25 -6.49 16.91 -26.92
CA SER A 25 -7.27 17.48 -25.81
C SER A 25 -6.61 17.00 -24.53
N GLY A 26 -5.81 17.88 -23.94
CA GLY A 26 -5.22 17.67 -22.63
C GLY A 26 -6.31 17.43 -21.61
N GLY A 27 -6.43 16.19 -21.14
CA GLY A 27 -7.12 15.89 -19.90
C GLY A 27 -6.35 16.61 -18.79
N ALA A 28 -6.99 17.60 -18.19
CA ALA A 28 -6.46 18.28 -17.02
C ALA A 28 -6.27 17.23 -15.92
N GLY A 29 -5.02 16.77 -15.74
CA GLY A 29 -4.62 16.11 -14.52
C GLY A 29 -5.01 17.03 -13.36
N HIS A 30 -5.61 16.47 -12.32
CA HIS A 30 -5.76 17.20 -11.06
C HIS A 30 -4.40 17.78 -10.71
N PRO A 31 -4.26 19.11 -10.52
CA PRO A 31 -3.02 19.65 -10.03
C PRO A 31 -2.84 19.08 -8.62
N SER A 32 -1.97 18.08 -8.47
CA SER A 32 -1.37 17.81 -7.17
C SER A 32 -0.59 19.08 -6.86
N ARG A 33 -1.18 19.96 -6.06
CA ARG A 33 -0.42 21.00 -5.41
C ARG A 33 0.58 20.23 -4.55
N ALA A 34 1.81 20.11 -5.03
CA ALA A 34 2.91 19.56 -4.24
C ALA A 34 2.91 20.37 -2.94
N LEU A 35 2.45 19.73 -1.86
CA LEU A 35 2.66 20.27 -0.54
C LEU A 35 4.18 20.30 -0.40
N VAL A 36 4.72 21.51 -0.24
CA VAL A 36 6.12 21.66 0.12
C VAL A 36 6.19 21.15 1.54
N ILE A 37 6.72 19.93 1.69
CA ILE A 37 7.03 19.33 2.98
C ILE A 37 8.47 19.76 3.27
N ASP A 38 8.64 20.66 4.26
CA ASP A 38 9.94 21.25 4.59
C ASP A 38 10.92 20.20 5.16
N ASP A 39 10.42 19.11 5.75
CA ASP A 39 11.19 17.95 6.25
C ASP A 39 10.44 16.62 6.03
N PRO A 40 11.12 15.53 5.61
CA PRO A 40 10.47 14.25 5.34
C PRO A 40 9.79 13.68 6.60
N ILE A 41 8.55 13.19 6.45
CA ILE A 41 7.78 12.59 7.53
C ILE A 41 8.52 11.38 8.10
N ARG A 42 8.68 11.33 9.42
CA ARG A 42 9.37 10.21 10.10
C ARG A 42 8.40 9.08 10.42
N TRP A 43 8.62 7.94 9.77
CA TRP A 43 7.77 6.75 9.87
C TRP A 43 8.30 5.71 10.87
N GLY A 44 7.39 5.19 11.68
CA GLY A 44 7.55 3.97 12.46
C GLY A 44 6.86 2.79 11.77
N ILE A 45 7.42 1.59 11.87
CA ILE A 45 6.83 0.36 11.33
C ILE A 45 6.57 -0.62 12.48
N LEU A 46 5.32 -1.08 12.63
CA LEU A 46 4.97 -2.11 13.61
C LEU A 46 5.06 -3.50 12.96
N GLY A 47 6.17 -4.19 13.19
CA GLY A 47 6.41 -5.54 12.71
C GLY A 47 7.37 -5.60 11.54
N THR A 48 8.05 -6.74 11.42
CA THR A 48 9.01 -7.04 10.35
C THR A 48 8.33 -7.86 9.25
N ALA A 49 7.16 -7.40 8.79
CA ALA A 49 6.35 -8.12 7.82
C ALA A 49 6.95 -8.03 6.41
N GLY A 50 6.81 -9.08 5.60
CA GLY A 50 7.34 -9.10 4.24
C GLY A 50 6.74 -8.02 3.33
N ILE A 51 5.49 -7.58 3.58
CA ILE A 51 4.87 -6.46 2.85
C ILE A 51 5.53 -5.11 3.17
N ALA A 52 6.08 -4.95 4.37
CA ALA A 52 6.84 -3.75 4.74
C ALA A 52 8.12 -3.63 3.90
N GLU A 53 8.81 -4.75 3.71
CA GLU A 53 10.02 -4.86 2.87
C GLU A 53 9.70 -4.73 1.38
N SER A 54 8.75 -5.53 0.88
CA SER A 54 8.54 -5.70 -0.56
C SER A 54 7.73 -4.59 -1.22
N ALA A 55 6.89 -3.89 -0.46
CA ALA A 55 5.99 -2.86 -1.00
C ALA A 55 6.16 -1.50 -0.32
N PHE A 56 6.02 -1.43 1.00
CA PHE A 56 5.97 -0.15 1.72
C PHE A 56 7.29 0.62 1.63
N LEU A 57 8.43 0.01 1.99
CA LEU A 57 9.73 0.70 1.96
C LEU A 57 10.13 1.19 0.55
N PRO A 58 10.01 0.39 -0.52
CA PRO A 58 10.24 0.88 -1.88
C PRO A 58 9.33 2.05 -2.26
N ALA A 59 8.03 1.96 -1.92
CA ALA A 59 7.07 3.02 -2.23
C ALA A 59 7.37 4.31 -1.45
N LEU A 60 7.72 4.21 -0.17
CA LEU A 60 8.10 5.35 0.66
C LEU A 60 9.33 6.07 0.11
N ARG A 61 10.36 5.31 -0.28
CA ARG A 61 11.58 5.84 -0.92
C ARG A 61 11.28 6.52 -2.25
N GLN A 62 10.35 5.96 -3.04
CA GLN A 62 9.96 6.53 -4.33
C GLN A 62 9.13 7.81 -4.17
N ALA A 63 8.26 7.89 -3.15
CA ALA A 63 7.48 9.08 -2.85
C ALA A 63 8.38 10.26 -2.44
N GLY A 64 9.44 9.98 -1.67
CA GLY A 64 10.49 10.95 -1.33
C GLY A 64 10.10 11.98 -0.27
N ASP A 65 8.89 11.91 0.26
CA ASP A 65 8.31 12.80 1.26
C ASP A 65 8.28 12.19 2.68
N GLY A 66 8.87 11.00 2.85
CA GLY A 66 8.98 10.33 4.13
C GLY A 66 10.18 9.40 4.24
N VAL A 67 10.53 9.07 5.48
CA VAL A 67 11.67 8.20 5.83
C VAL A 67 11.28 7.25 6.96
N ALA A 68 11.54 5.95 6.77
CA ALA A 68 11.40 4.97 7.84
C ALA A 68 12.55 5.10 8.82
N VAL A 69 12.26 5.58 10.02
CA VAL A 69 13.29 5.80 11.06
C VAL A 69 13.36 4.66 12.06
N SER A 70 12.27 3.92 12.26
CA SER A 70 12.27 2.84 13.22
C SER A 70 11.29 1.71 12.90
N VAL A 71 11.68 0.48 13.25
CA VAL A 71 10.85 -0.72 13.16
C VAL A 71 10.79 -1.41 14.52
N ALA A 72 9.61 -1.90 14.89
CA ALA A 72 9.43 -2.69 16.10
C ALA A 72 9.14 -4.16 15.80
N SER A 73 9.62 -5.04 16.67
CA SER A 73 9.20 -6.43 16.75
C SER A 73 9.14 -6.86 18.22
N ARG A 74 8.39 -7.92 18.53
CA ARG A 74 8.38 -8.52 19.88
C ARG A 74 9.73 -9.12 20.28
N ASP A 75 10.58 -9.40 19.28
CA ASP A 75 11.95 -9.89 19.43
C ASP A 75 12.93 -8.77 19.01
N ASP A 76 13.79 -8.35 19.95
CA ASP A 76 14.79 -7.28 19.78
C ASP A 76 15.80 -7.61 18.68
N ALA A 77 16.34 -8.83 18.68
CA ALA A 77 17.35 -9.26 17.73
C ALA A 77 16.79 -9.30 16.30
N ARG A 78 15.52 -9.71 16.15
CA ARG A 78 14.79 -9.66 14.88
C ARG A 78 14.58 -8.22 14.42
N ALA A 79 14.16 -7.32 15.32
CA ALA A 79 13.94 -5.91 14.98
C ALA A 79 15.23 -5.26 14.49
N ARG A 80 16.34 -5.42 15.23
CA ARG A 80 17.65 -4.86 14.88
C ARG A 80 18.17 -5.40 13.56
N ARG A 81 18.08 -6.72 13.36
CA ARG A 81 18.54 -7.34 12.10
C ARG A 81 17.76 -6.80 10.92
N TRP A 82 16.43 -6.78 11.00
CA TRP A 82 15.58 -6.25 9.94
C TRP A 82 15.88 -4.77 9.65
N ALA A 83 16.06 -3.97 10.70
CA ALA A 83 16.43 -2.55 10.54
C ALA A 83 17.73 -2.39 9.73
N THR A 84 18.77 -3.16 10.06
CA THR A 84 20.03 -3.18 9.32
C THR A 84 19.87 -3.66 7.88
N GLU A 85 19.14 -4.76 7.65
CA GLU A 85 18.94 -5.36 6.32
C GLU A 85 18.20 -4.42 5.36
N HIS A 86 17.40 -3.50 5.89
CA HIS A 86 16.53 -2.63 5.10
C HIS A 86 16.85 -1.14 5.23
N ASP A 87 18.03 -0.78 5.76
CA ASP A 87 18.47 0.62 5.94
C ASP A 87 17.46 1.48 6.72
N VAL A 88 16.90 0.94 7.80
CA VAL A 88 16.06 1.66 8.77
C VAL A 88 16.91 1.97 10.00
N ALA A 89 16.88 3.21 10.46
CA ALA A 89 17.86 3.71 11.44
C ALA A 89 17.86 2.92 12.76
N ARG A 90 16.70 2.44 13.23
CA ARG A 90 16.58 1.79 14.54
C ARG A 90 15.57 0.64 14.58
N GLY A 91 16.02 -0.54 15.01
CA GLY A 91 15.16 -1.64 15.43
C GLY A 91 14.93 -1.64 16.94
N VAL A 92 13.68 -1.74 17.39
CA VAL A 92 13.30 -1.74 18.83
C VAL A 92 12.43 -2.93 19.21
N ALA A 93 12.47 -3.29 20.50
CA ALA A 93 11.64 -4.34 21.08
C ALA A 93 10.33 -3.78 21.65
N GLY A 94 9.19 -4.35 21.23
CA GLY A 94 7.87 -3.88 21.65
C GLY A 94 7.34 -2.74 20.78
N TYR A 95 6.04 -2.80 20.46
CA TYR A 95 5.40 -1.84 19.56
C TYR A 95 5.13 -0.49 20.26
N GLU A 96 5.01 -0.50 21.59
CA GLU A 96 4.84 0.66 22.45
C GLU A 96 5.96 1.68 22.27
N GLN A 97 7.19 1.20 22.02
CA GLN A 97 8.34 2.09 21.79
C GLN A 97 8.18 2.94 20.53
N ILE A 98 7.47 2.45 19.51
CA ILE A 98 7.19 3.22 18.30
C ILE A 98 6.03 4.19 18.53
N VAL A 99 4.96 3.72 19.19
CA VAL A 99 3.77 4.53 19.46
C VAL A 99 4.09 5.75 20.33
N THR A 100 4.97 5.57 21.32
CA THR A 100 5.31 6.62 22.30
C THR A 100 6.51 7.47 21.89
N ASP A 101 7.17 7.18 20.77
CA ASP A 101 8.35 7.93 20.35
C ASP A 101 7.95 9.34 19.86
N PRO A 102 8.45 10.43 20.47
CA PRO A 102 8.14 11.79 20.02
C PRO A 102 8.70 12.13 18.64
N GLU A 103 9.72 11.42 18.15
CA GLU A 103 10.30 11.62 16.83
C GLU A 103 9.47 10.98 15.71
N ILE A 104 8.56 10.05 16.01
CA ILE A 104 7.73 9.38 15.00
C ILE A 104 6.45 10.18 14.75
N GLU A 105 6.12 10.41 13.50
CA GLU A 105 4.96 11.22 13.08
C GLU A 105 3.85 10.36 12.48
N ALA A 106 4.24 9.32 11.75
CA ALA A 106 3.33 8.37 11.11
C ALA A 106 3.74 6.93 11.41
N ILE A 107 2.75 6.03 11.50
CA ILE A 107 2.97 4.61 11.80
C ILE A 107 2.34 3.76 10.70
N TYR A 108 3.14 2.82 10.18
CA TYR A 108 2.67 1.76 9.30
C TYR A 108 2.44 0.46 10.10
N ILE A 109 1.26 -0.15 9.97
CA ILE A 109 0.83 -1.32 10.75
C ILE A 109 0.53 -2.52 9.83
N PRO A 110 1.56 -3.31 9.45
CA PRO A 110 1.41 -4.58 8.72
C PRO A 110 1.39 -5.80 9.65
N LEU A 111 0.62 -5.73 10.74
CA LEU A 111 0.55 -6.80 11.73
C LEU A 111 -0.42 -7.92 11.30
N PRO A 112 -0.53 -9.04 12.03
CA PRO A 112 -1.67 -9.94 11.87
C PRO A 112 -2.99 -9.22 12.15
N ASN A 113 -4.04 -9.55 11.38
CA ASN A 113 -5.35 -8.85 11.38
C ASN A 113 -5.92 -8.56 12.78
N GLY A 114 -5.81 -9.53 13.71
CA GLY A 114 -6.34 -9.39 15.07
C GLY A 114 -5.63 -8.32 15.94
N LEU A 115 -4.51 -7.77 15.47
CA LEU A 115 -3.75 -6.72 16.16
C LEU A 115 -3.97 -5.33 15.54
N HIS A 116 -4.62 -5.23 14.39
CA HIS A 116 -4.78 -3.95 13.68
C HIS A 116 -5.57 -2.92 14.50
N ALA A 117 -6.71 -3.31 15.06
CA ALA A 117 -7.58 -2.40 15.79
C ALA A 117 -6.90 -1.84 17.06
N GLU A 118 -6.24 -2.71 17.84
CA GLU A 118 -5.52 -2.33 19.06
C GLU A 118 -4.43 -1.30 18.76
N TRP A 119 -3.54 -1.60 17.81
CA TRP A 119 -2.40 -0.75 17.52
C TRP A 119 -2.77 0.51 16.73
N THR A 120 -3.84 0.45 15.93
CA THR A 120 -4.39 1.65 15.28
C THR A 120 -4.93 2.63 16.32
N ILE A 121 -5.74 2.16 17.27
CA ILE A 121 -6.29 3.01 18.34
C ILE A 121 -5.15 3.62 19.17
N ALA A 122 -4.19 2.80 19.61
CA ALA A 122 -3.06 3.27 20.41
C ALA A 122 -2.23 4.34 19.67
N ALA A 123 -1.98 4.16 18.37
CA ALA A 123 -1.25 5.13 17.56
C ALA A 123 -2.02 6.45 17.38
N LEU A 124 -3.32 6.39 17.10
CA LEU A 124 -4.17 7.58 16.95
C LEU A 124 -4.30 8.36 18.27
N GLU A 125 -4.48 7.67 19.40
CA GLU A 125 -4.51 8.29 20.73
C GLU A 125 -3.18 8.95 21.10
N ALA A 126 -2.06 8.41 20.61
CA ALA A 126 -0.73 9.02 20.73
C ALA A 126 -0.47 10.17 19.73
N GLY A 127 -1.47 10.55 18.93
CA GLY A 127 -1.38 11.63 17.95
C GLY A 127 -0.50 11.29 16.75
N LYS A 128 -0.40 10.01 16.37
CA LYS A 128 0.36 9.54 15.21
C LYS A 128 -0.57 9.32 14.03
N ALA A 129 -0.19 9.80 12.84
CA ALA A 129 -0.89 9.40 11.62
C ALA A 129 -0.76 7.88 11.41
N VAL A 130 -1.80 7.22 10.90
CA VAL A 130 -1.80 5.76 10.77
C VAL A 130 -2.07 5.33 9.33
N LEU A 131 -1.20 4.46 8.83
CA LEU A 131 -1.44 3.62 7.65
C LEU A 131 -1.52 2.16 8.13
N CYS A 132 -2.72 1.58 8.20
CA CYS A 132 -2.91 0.22 8.67
C CYS A 132 -3.20 -0.73 7.50
N GLU A 133 -2.59 -1.91 7.49
CA GLU A 133 -2.89 -2.92 6.47
C GLU A 133 -4.35 -3.39 6.51
N LYS A 134 -4.81 -3.88 5.36
CA LYS A 134 -6.14 -4.48 5.22
C LYS A 134 -6.16 -5.91 5.80
N PRO A 135 -7.30 -6.38 6.33
CA PRO A 135 -8.46 -5.58 6.70
C PRO A 135 -8.15 -4.74 7.94
N LEU A 136 -8.63 -3.50 7.99
CA LEU A 136 -8.42 -2.58 9.11
C LEU A 136 -8.86 -3.16 10.46
N CYS A 137 -9.94 -3.97 10.47
CA CYS A 137 -10.48 -4.63 11.65
C CYS A 137 -11.03 -6.01 11.28
N VAL A 138 -11.21 -6.89 12.28
CA VAL A 138 -11.80 -8.22 12.09
C VAL A 138 -13.25 -8.31 12.53
N THR A 139 -13.75 -7.33 13.29
CA THR A 139 -15.17 -7.24 13.68
C THR A 139 -15.78 -5.85 13.47
N PRO A 140 -17.12 -5.76 13.29
CA PRO A 140 -17.80 -4.47 13.23
C PRO A 140 -17.67 -3.62 14.51
N ASP A 141 -17.47 -4.26 15.67
CA ASP A 141 -17.29 -3.55 16.94
C ASP A 141 -15.94 -2.84 17.01
N GLU A 142 -14.88 -3.54 16.63
CA GLU A 142 -13.55 -2.96 16.44
C GLU A 142 -13.59 -1.81 15.43
N THR A 143 -14.26 -1.98 14.28
CA THR A 143 -14.41 -0.92 13.29
C THR A 143 -15.05 0.33 13.89
N ARG A 144 -16.14 0.18 14.65
CA ARG A 144 -16.79 1.31 15.32
C ARG A 144 -15.85 2.02 16.29
N ARG A 145 -15.05 1.28 17.07
CA ARG A 145 -14.07 1.84 18.00
C ARG A 145 -12.92 2.57 17.30
N VAL A 146 -12.37 1.97 16.25
CA VAL A 146 -11.30 2.57 15.43
C VAL A 146 -11.77 3.87 14.80
N LEU A 147 -12.96 3.87 14.17
CA LEU A 147 -13.51 5.08 13.54
C LEU A 147 -13.83 6.18 14.56
N ALA A 148 -14.42 5.84 15.71
CA ALA A 148 -14.66 6.83 16.76
C ALA A 148 -13.34 7.45 17.29
N THR A 149 -12.27 6.65 17.37
CA THR A 149 -10.94 7.16 17.76
C THR A 149 -10.36 8.05 16.67
N ALA A 150 -10.47 7.66 15.40
CA ALA A 150 -10.02 8.45 14.26
C ALA A 150 -10.74 9.79 14.14
N ASP A 151 -12.07 9.81 14.35
CA ASP A 151 -12.89 11.03 14.34
C ASP A 151 -12.50 12.00 15.47
N ALA A 152 -12.04 11.48 16.61
CA ALA A 152 -11.56 12.27 17.74
C ALA A 152 -10.09 12.70 17.59
N ALA A 153 -9.31 12.02 16.75
CA ALA A 153 -7.91 12.29 16.53
C ALA A 153 -7.71 13.49 15.59
N SER A 154 -6.65 14.27 15.84
CA SER A 154 -6.25 15.38 14.96
C SER A 154 -5.31 14.95 13.83
N VAL A 155 -5.21 13.64 13.58
CA VAL A 155 -4.29 13.02 12.62
C VAL A 155 -5.02 12.02 11.74
N PRO A 156 -4.58 11.81 10.49
CA PRO A 156 -5.28 10.95 9.56
C PRO A 156 -5.11 9.46 9.89
N LEU A 157 -6.17 8.70 9.62
CA LEU A 157 -6.17 7.24 9.50
C LEU A 157 -6.41 6.84 8.05
N TRP A 158 -5.60 5.92 7.53
CA TRP A 158 -5.81 5.29 6.23
C TRP A 158 -5.67 3.76 6.34
N GLU A 159 -6.67 3.02 5.85
CA GLU A 159 -6.50 1.59 5.57
C GLU A 159 -5.72 1.45 4.26
N ALA A 160 -4.71 0.59 4.19
CA ALA A 160 -3.78 0.39 3.07
C ALA A 160 -4.44 -0.25 1.84
N PHE A 161 -5.61 0.25 1.46
CA PHE A 161 -6.37 -0.13 0.29
C PHE A 161 -5.88 0.68 -0.91
N VAL A 162 -5.08 0.05 -1.76
CA VAL A 162 -4.35 0.73 -2.85
C VAL A 162 -5.18 1.00 -4.10
N PHE A 163 -6.28 0.27 -4.31
CA PHE A 163 -7.05 0.33 -5.56
C PHE A 163 -7.55 1.72 -5.96
N PRO A 164 -8.02 2.60 -5.04
CA PRO A 164 -8.44 3.95 -5.39
C PRO A 164 -7.34 4.80 -6.04
N PHE A 165 -6.07 4.51 -5.79
CA PHE A 165 -4.93 5.24 -6.35
C PHE A 165 -4.43 4.68 -7.69
N HIS A 166 -5.00 3.55 -8.15
CA HIS A 166 -4.59 2.93 -9.40
C HIS A 166 -5.23 3.63 -10.60
N GLN A 167 -4.44 3.93 -11.65
CA GLN A 167 -4.95 4.56 -12.88
C GLN A 167 -6.08 3.78 -13.56
N GLN A 168 -6.15 2.45 -13.36
CA GLN A 168 -7.28 1.66 -13.85
C GLN A 168 -8.60 2.03 -13.15
N THR A 169 -8.56 2.31 -11.85
CA THR A 169 -9.75 2.72 -11.09
C THR A 169 -10.24 4.09 -11.58
N GLU A 170 -9.32 5.03 -11.82
CA GLU A 170 -9.66 6.31 -12.42
C GLU A 170 -10.32 6.14 -13.81
N ARG A 171 -9.76 5.28 -14.68
CA ARG A 171 -10.38 4.99 -15.99
C ARG A 171 -11.78 4.37 -15.87
N VAL A 172 -12.00 3.50 -14.89
CA VAL A 172 -13.33 2.94 -14.62
C VAL A 172 -14.28 4.06 -14.20
N ARG A 173 -13.85 4.96 -13.31
CA ARG A 173 -14.64 6.13 -12.88
C ARG A 173 -14.97 7.06 -14.06
N ASP A 174 -14.02 7.34 -14.93
CA ASP A 174 -14.21 8.18 -16.13
C ASP A 174 -15.21 7.55 -17.12
N ALA A 175 -15.12 6.24 -17.35
CA ALA A 175 -16.04 5.52 -18.23
C ALA A 175 -17.48 5.51 -17.68
N LEU A 176 -17.64 5.42 -16.36
CA LEU A 176 -18.93 5.52 -15.70
C LEU A 176 -19.49 6.95 -15.78
N ALA A 177 -18.66 7.96 -15.45
CA ALA A 177 -19.08 9.36 -15.42
C ALA A 177 -19.43 9.92 -16.81
N SER A 178 -18.73 9.49 -17.86
CA SER A 178 -19.00 9.87 -19.25
C SER A 178 -20.25 9.21 -19.84
N GLY A 179 -20.85 8.24 -19.15
CA GLY A 179 -21.98 7.47 -19.65
C GLY A 179 -21.58 6.42 -20.71
N GLN A 180 -20.29 6.18 -20.94
CA GLN A 180 -19.79 5.19 -21.90
C GLN A 180 -20.32 3.77 -21.63
N VAL A 181 -20.56 3.45 -20.36
CA VAL A 181 -21.08 2.14 -19.91
C VAL A 181 -22.61 2.06 -19.97
N GLY A 182 -23.31 3.20 -20.04
CA GLY A 182 -24.77 3.27 -19.92
C GLY A 182 -25.25 2.96 -18.50
N GLU A 183 -26.46 2.40 -18.38
CA GLU A 183 -27.02 1.99 -17.09
C GLU A 183 -26.33 0.73 -16.56
N ILE A 184 -25.74 0.81 -15.36
CA ILE A 184 -25.10 -0.34 -14.71
C ILE A 184 -26.17 -1.38 -14.36
N ARG A 185 -26.03 -2.59 -14.89
CA ARG A 185 -26.94 -3.72 -14.61
C ARG A 185 -26.33 -4.77 -13.68
N GLU A 186 -25.03 -5.01 -13.78
CA GLU A 186 -24.32 -6.04 -13.02
C GLU A 186 -22.86 -5.64 -12.82
N ILE A 187 -22.30 -6.01 -11.65
CA ILE A 187 -20.87 -5.94 -11.36
C ILE A 187 -20.41 -7.33 -10.96
N GLY A 188 -19.54 -7.93 -11.77
CA GLY A 188 -18.90 -9.22 -11.48
C GLY A 188 -17.44 -9.02 -11.10
N SER A 189 -17.02 -9.57 -9.95
CA SER A 189 -15.62 -9.58 -9.52
C SER A 189 -15.26 -10.93 -8.90
N ARG A 190 -14.01 -11.36 -9.10
CA ARG A 190 -13.45 -12.56 -8.48
C ARG A 190 -12.01 -12.28 -8.09
N PHE A 191 -11.69 -12.49 -6.82
CA PHE A 191 -10.34 -12.36 -6.27
C PHE A 191 -9.98 -13.66 -5.55
N HIS A 192 -8.99 -14.37 -6.08
CA HIS A 192 -8.59 -15.68 -5.58
C HIS A 192 -7.13 -15.94 -5.91
N PHE A 193 -6.46 -16.60 -4.99
CA PHE A 193 -5.09 -17.07 -5.07
C PHE A 193 -5.01 -18.44 -4.40
N VAL A 194 -3.94 -19.18 -4.65
CA VAL A 194 -3.73 -20.52 -4.10
C VAL A 194 -3.13 -20.39 -2.70
N LEU A 195 -3.70 -21.14 -1.75
CA LEU A 195 -3.15 -21.29 -0.40
C LEU A 195 -2.29 -22.56 -0.36
N ASP A 196 -0.97 -22.39 -0.34
CA ASP A 196 -0.03 -23.51 -0.35
C ASP A 196 0.24 -24.09 1.06
N ASP A 197 0.09 -23.29 2.13
CA ASP A 197 0.19 -23.76 3.54
C ASP A 197 -1.11 -23.42 4.31
N PRO A 198 -1.91 -24.42 4.74
CA PRO A 198 -3.15 -24.18 5.47
C PRO A 198 -2.94 -23.62 6.90
N ARG A 199 -1.69 -23.55 7.38
CA ARG A 199 -1.36 -23.00 8.70
C ARG A 199 -0.93 -21.54 8.63
N ASP A 200 -0.70 -21.00 7.43
CA ASP A 200 -0.35 -19.60 7.28
C ASP A 200 -1.60 -18.74 7.46
N ILE A 201 -1.65 -18.02 8.58
CA ILE A 201 -2.73 -17.11 8.93
C ILE A 201 -2.58 -15.73 8.28
N ARG A 202 -1.47 -15.49 7.56
CA ARG A 202 -1.14 -14.22 6.94
C ARG A 202 -1.72 -14.21 5.52
N LEU A 203 -2.84 -13.51 5.35
CA LEU A 203 -3.53 -13.25 4.09
C LEU A 203 -3.71 -11.75 3.85
#